data_AF-A0A9P6GZZ0-F1
#
_entry.id   AF-A0A9P6GZZ0-F1
#
_cell.length_a   1.000
_cell.length_b   1.000
_cell.length_c   1.000
_cell.angle_alpha   90.00
_cell.angle_beta   90.00
_cell.angle_gamma   90.00
#
_symmetry.space_group_name_H-M   'P 1'
#
loop_
_entity.id
_entity.type
_entity.pdbx_description
1 polymer ?
#
loop_
_entity_poly.entity_id
_entity_poly.type
_entity_poly.pdbx_seq_one_letter_code
_entity_poly.pdbx_strand_id
1 'polypeptide(L)'
;MSVDLKEIAEKCKEIINNPEEKLSDIKEIIKLIGNDENYNKVLFVAVLKVFKAVIPLYKVRTLKDKIVHKNDNLEVKDFDKLILSSYSSYVSKILGNESSVAYKCAVEILEHFDHFNYIDKIVGKILKGSLLSSTTSSLCCEAIQKKFLEDLKGEITFVIVNQMFEKDFNSKILSYLTDIIFLKDFLNEEVENFEIEKEKKKDKFFKYERSNDKKKRKIEKQRRIAENIVKEETEKEEKRNMFVFHRKIVDALQRLYFLILRDQKKDKFKFTFIGISKYKKFIRKEFLEGLYVLLNDAIALADLESKLYGVITTLEIYAQFKYDFKRLVDAFYSIISPFNYKLTREHLNLVENTLEELFIKYKQPIQRVYAVAHRLIILGTLRYSVEIKRMVKTLGIVHEIDFSDWFVNSNLDTKKDIDNFKNFPFYDYFLYKKML
;
A
#
# COMPACT_ATOMS: atom_id res chain seq x y z
N MET A 1 24.76 -37.15 14.76
CA MET A 1 25.41 -36.32 15.79
C MET A 1 24.30 -35.76 16.67
N SER A 2 24.22 -36.16 17.94
CA SER A 2 23.29 -35.53 18.88
C SER A 2 23.79 -34.12 19.17
N VAL A 3 22.96 -33.12 18.89
CA VAL A 3 23.28 -31.72 19.19
C VAL A 3 23.10 -31.51 20.70
N ASP A 4 24.16 -31.18 21.43
CA ASP A 4 24.06 -30.80 22.85
C ASP A 4 23.59 -29.35 22.98
N LEU A 5 22.32 -29.19 23.36
CA LEU A 5 21.68 -27.89 23.55
C LEU A 5 22.30 -27.07 24.70
N LYS A 6 22.90 -27.72 25.71
CA LYS A 6 23.54 -27.01 26.82
C LYS A 6 24.82 -26.33 26.35
N GLU A 7 25.63 -27.04 25.57
CA GLU A 7 26.86 -26.50 24.99
C GLU A 7 26.58 -25.30 24.09
N ILE A 8 25.53 -25.38 23.25
CA ILE A 8 25.11 -24.25 22.40
C ILE A 8 24.68 -23.05 23.25
N ALA A 9 23.92 -23.28 24.33
CA ALA A 9 23.47 -22.21 25.21
C ALA A 9 24.65 -21.51 25.91
N GLU A 10 25.66 -22.27 26.34
CA GLU A 10 26.89 -21.73 26.93
C GLU A 10 27.66 -20.90 25.89
N LYS A 11 27.90 -21.44 24.69
CA LYS A 11 28.55 -20.70 23.59
C LYS A 11 27.81 -19.41 23.26
N CYS A 12 26.48 -19.43 23.16
CA CYS A 12 25.68 -18.21 22.94
C CYS A 12 25.85 -17.17 24.06
N LYS A 13 25.89 -17.58 25.33
CA LYS A 13 26.12 -16.66 26.45
C LYS A 13 27.52 -16.04 26.40
N GLU A 14 28.53 -16.84 26.09
CA GLU A 14 29.90 -16.36 25.97
C GLU A 14 30.06 -15.34 24.84
N ILE A 15 29.42 -15.57 23.68
CA ILE A 15 29.41 -14.62 22.55
C ILE A 15 28.72 -13.31 22.95
N ILE A 16 27.60 -13.38 23.69
CA ILE A 16 26.88 -12.18 24.14
C ILE A 16 27.74 -11.36 25.12
N ASN A 17 28.46 -12.03 26.02
CA ASN A 17 29.30 -11.35 27.01
C ASN A 17 30.55 -10.73 26.38
N ASN A 18 31.23 -11.44 25.47
CA ASN A 18 32.47 -11.00 24.82
C ASN A 18 32.39 -11.16 23.29
N PRO A 19 31.64 -10.29 22.58
CA PRO A 19 31.42 -10.46 21.15
C PRO A 19 32.69 -10.26 20.32
N GLU A 20 33.63 -9.40 20.73
CA GLU A 20 34.82 -9.09 19.92
C GLU A 20 35.73 -10.31 19.71
N GLU A 21 35.87 -11.17 20.72
CA GLU A 21 36.76 -12.34 20.68
C GLU A 21 36.05 -13.62 20.23
N LYS A 22 34.80 -13.82 20.63
CA LYS A 22 34.10 -15.12 20.50
C LYS A 22 33.12 -15.21 19.34
N LEU A 23 32.90 -14.13 18.58
CA LEU A 23 31.93 -14.14 17.49
C LEU A 23 32.28 -15.14 16.37
N SER A 24 33.54 -15.57 16.24
CA SER A 24 33.91 -16.67 15.33
C SER A 24 33.07 -17.92 15.54
N ASP A 25 32.72 -18.22 16.79
CA ASP A 25 32.09 -19.47 17.21
C ASP A 25 30.64 -19.53 16.75
N ILE A 26 30.01 -18.36 16.49
CA ILE A 26 28.66 -18.30 15.97
C ILE A 26 28.55 -18.99 14.59
N LYS A 27 29.64 -18.98 13.80
CA LYS A 27 29.68 -19.64 12.49
C LYS A 27 29.55 -21.16 12.63
N GLU A 28 30.08 -21.73 13.70
CA GLU A 28 29.93 -23.17 13.98
C GLU A 28 28.48 -23.49 14.30
N ILE A 29 27.83 -22.68 15.14
CA ILE A 29 26.41 -22.84 15.48
C ILE A 29 25.54 -22.71 14.22
N ILE A 30 25.82 -21.74 13.35
CA ILE A 30 25.10 -21.55 12.08
C ILE A 30 25.29 -22.74 11.13
N LYS A 31 26.47 -23.38 11.12
CA LYS A 31 26.71 -24.59 10.30
C LYS A 31 25.85 -25.77 10.73
N LEU A 32 25.49 -25.86 12.01
CA LEU A 32 24.60 -26.91 12.52
C LEU A 32 23.16 -26.75 12.01
N ILE A 33 22.75 -25.54 11.61
CA ILE A 33 21.43 -25.28 11.04
C ILE A 33 21.32 -26.00 9.68
N GLY A 34 20.38 -26.92 9.60
CA GLY A 34 20.10 -27.75 8.44
C GLY A 34 20.54 -29.21 8.58
N ASN A 35 21.26 -29.56 9.65
CA ASN A 35 21.72 -30.95 9.86
C ASN A 35 20.64 -31.83 10.50
N ASP A 36 19.83 -31.28 11.41
CA ASP A 36 18.74 -31.99 12.07
C ASP A 36 17.52 -31.07 12.24
N GLU A 37 16.38 -31.48 11.66
CA GLU A 37 15.14 -30.70 11.68
C GLU A 37 14.58 -30.47 13.09
N ASN A 38 14.85 -31.38 14.04
CA ASN A 38 14.36 -31.27 15.41
C ASN A 38 15.00 -30.08 16.14
N TYR A 39 16.27 -29.83 15.88
CA TYR A 39 17.04 -28.77 16.55
C TYR A 39 17.04 -27.45 15.80
N ASN A 40 16.74 -27.45 14.49
CA ASN A 40 16.73 -26.24 13.65
C ASN A 40 15.91 -25.10 14.27
N LYS A 41 14.74 -25.41 14.84
CA LYS A 41 13.88 -24.39 15.47
C LYS A 41 14.59 -23.66 16.62
N VAL A 42 15.27 -24.42 17.48
CA VAL A 42 15.99 -23.89 18.64
C VAL A 42 17.23 -23.12 18.17
N LEU A 43 17.96 -23.66 17.21
CA LEU A 43 19.17 -23.04 16.65
C LEU A 43 18.88 -21.69 15.99
N PHE A 44 17.82 -21.60 15.17
CA PHE A 44 17.40 -20.33 14.57
C PHE A 44 17.12 -19.27 15.65
N VAL A 45 16.34 -19.63 16.67
CA VAL A 45 15.97 -18.70 17.75
C VAL A 45 17.20 -18.30 18.60
N ALA A 46 18.09 -19.24 18.88
CA ALA A 46 19.31 -18.98 19.65
C ALA A 46 20.23 -17.98 18.93
N VAL A 47 20.51 -18.23 17.64
CA VAL A 47 21.35 -17.34 16.83
C VAL A 47 20.70 -15.96 16.67
N LEU A 48 19.39 -15.88 16.48
CA LEU A 48 18.66 -14.61 16.43
C LEU A 48 18.85 -13.78 17.72
N LYS A 49 18.79 -14.43 18.90
CA LYS A 49 18.99 -13.74 20.19
C LYS A 49 20.41 -13.19 20.32
N VAL A 50 21.42 -13.92 19.87
CA VAL A 50 22.80 -13.43 19.84
C VAL A 50 22.90 -12.20 18.95
N PHE A 51 22.33 -12.23 17.74
CA PHE A 51 22.33 -11.07 16.86
C PHE A 51 21.58 -9.86 17.45
N LYS A 52 20.51 -10.06 18.22
CA LYS A 52 19.83 -8.95 18.93
C LYS A 52 20.71 -8.24 19.96
N ALA A 53 21.67 -8.95 20.54
CA ALA A 53 22.58 -8.36 21.51
C ALA A 53 23.81 -7.70 20.85
N VAL A 54 24.26 -8.21 19.70
CA VAL A 54 25.57 -7.86 19.13
C VAL A 54 25.49 -6.96 17.89
N ILE A 55 24.37 -6.93 17.16
CA ILE A 55 24.26 -6.13 15.92
C ILE A 55 24.38 -4.63 16.23
N PRO A 56 25.24 -3.90 15.49
CA PRO A 56 25.38 -2.46 15.67
C PRO A 56 24.15 -1.69 15.16
N LEU A 57 23.98 -0.46 15.65
CA LEU A 57 22.92 0.46 15.23
C LEU A 57 23.19 1.16 13.88
N TYR A 58 24.16 0.67 13.11
CA TYR A 58 24.55 1.23 11.82
C TYR A 58 24.75 0.17 10.75
N LYS A 59 24.64 0.59 9.49
CA LYS A 59 24.81 -0.28 8.33
C LYS A 59 26.28 -0.40 7.96
N VAL A 60 26.77 -1.64 7.82
CA VAL A 60 28.16 -1.91 7.43
C VAL A 60 28.29 -1.80 5.91
N ARG A 61 29.22 -0.97 5.42
CA ARG A 61 29.49 -0.80 3.98
C ARG A 61 30.86 -1.41 3.63
N THR A 62 30.89 -2.44 2.80
CA THR A 62 32.12 -3.18 2.45
C THR A 62 32.90 -2.62 1.26
N LEU A 63 32.28 -1.82 0.39
CA LEU A 63 32.89 -1.38 -0.88
C LEU A 63 33.73 -0.09 -0.79
N LYS A 64 33.79 0.57 0.37
CA LYS A 64 34.48 1.87 0.53
C LYS A 64 35.35 1.99 1.79
N ASP A 65 35.53 0.93 2.57
CA ASP A 65 36.23 0.92 3.88
C ASP A 65 35.84 2.07 4.85
N LYS A 66 34.68 2.70 4.62
CA LYS A 66 34.19 3.85 5.38
C LYS A 66 32.79 3.58 5.88
N ILE A 67 32.64 3.57 7.20
CA ILE A 67 31.35 3.63 7.88
C ILE A 67 30.98 5.11 7.97
N VAL A 68 29.88 5.51 7.34
CA VAL A 68 29.39 6.89 7.45
C VAL A 68 28.44 6.95 8.63
N HIS A 69 28.95 7.40 9.78
CA HIS A 69 28.12 7.76 10.92
C HIS A 69 28.24 9.26 11.14
N LYS A 70 27.21 10.01 10.71
CA LYS A 70 26.93 11.44 11.00
C LYS A 70 28.03 12.52 10.88
N ASN A 71 29.26 12.19 10.50
CA ASN A 71 30.38 13.04 10.03
C ASN A 71 31.75 12.39 10.29
N ASP A 72 31.80 11.22 10.95
CA ASP A 72 33.04 10.50 11.21
C ASP A 72 33.22 9.35 10.22
N ASN A 73 34.32 9.38 9.47
CA ASN A 73 34.79 8.25 8.66
C ASN A 73 35.45 7.25 9.62
N LEU A 74 34.66 6.37 10.23
CA LEU A 74 35.22 5.25 10.99
C LEU A 74 35.66 4.16 9.99
N GLU A 75 36.91 3.71 10.12
CA GLU A 75 37.43 2.55 9.38
C GLU A 75 36.62 1.30 9.75
N VAL A 76 36.35 0.46 8.76
CA VAL A 76 35.64 -0.82 8.98
C VAL A 76 36.51 -1.72 9.84
N LYS A 77 36.10 -1.96 11.09
CA LYS A 77 36.84 -2.85 12.00
C LYS A 77 36.72 -4.30 11.50
N ASP A 78 37.70 -5.12 11.80
CA ASP A 78 37.64 -6.56 11.45
C ASP A 78 36.43 -7.26 12.10
N PHE A 79 36.00 -6.75 13.26
CA PHE A 79 34.75 -7.12 13.91
C PHE A 79 33.52 -6.91 13.02
N ASP A 80 33.42 -5.78 12.31
CA ASP A 80 32.27 -5.48 11.44
C ASP A 80 32.22 -6.42 10.25
N LYS A 81 33.38 -6.78 9.69
CA LYS A 81 33.50 -7.78 8.62
C LYS A 81 33.06 -9.15 9.13
N LEU A 82 33.45 -9.53 10.35
CA LEU A 82 33.10 -10.80 10.96
C LEU A 82 31.59 -10.89 11.27
N ILE A 83 30.98 -9.85 11.85
CA ILE A 83 29.52 -9.77 12.05
C ILE A 83 28.81 -9.91 10.72
N LEU A 84 29.18 -9.10 9.73
CA LEU A 84 28.47 -9.08 8.46
C LEU A 84 28.56 -10.43 7.73
N SER A 85 29.73 -11.08 7.77
CA SER A 85 29.94 -12.43 7.22
C SER A 85 29.07 -13.49 7.92
N SER A 86 29.06 -13.47 9.25
CA SER A 86 28.27 -14.41 10.05
C SER A 86 26.77 -14.19 9.88
N TYR A 87 26.33 -12.92 9.90
CA TYR A 87 24.94 -12.53 9.67
C TYR A 87 24.48 -12.89 8.26
N SER A 88 25.31 -12.66 7.23
CA SER A 88 25.01 -13.08 5.85
C SER A 88 24.78 -14.60 5.76
N SER A 89 25.62 -15.39 6.46
CA SER A 89 25.48 -16.85 6.52
C SER A 89 24.18 -17.26 7.19
N TYR A 90 23.81 -16.60 8.29
CA TYR A 90 22.56 -16.84 9.00
C TYR A 90 21.33 -16.46 8.16
N VAL A 91 21.33 -15.28 7.55
CA VAL A 91 20.26 -14.83 6.63
C VAL A 91 20.11 -15.83 5.50
N SER A 92 21.20 -16.31 4.90
CA SER A 92 21.15 -17.32 3.84
C SER A 92 20.46 -18.62 4.28
N LYS A 93 20.71 -19.08 5.53
CA LYS A 93 20.02 -20.24 6.12
C LYS A 93 18.52 -19.97 6.34
N ILE A 94 18.13 -18.77 6.75
CA ILE A 94 16.71 -18.38 6.87
C ILE A 94 16.04 -18.38 5.49
N LEU A 95 16.67 -17.76 4.49
CA LEU A 95 16.09 -17.61 3.16
C LEU A 95 15.86 -18.97 2.49
N GLY A 96 16.76 -19.93 2.70
CA GLY A 96 16.66 -21.29 2.16
C GLY A 96 15.72 -22.23 2.94
N ASN A 97 15.13 -21.79 4.06
CA ASN A 97 14.27 -22.64 4.89
C ASN A 97 12.82 -22.15 4.85
N GLU A 98 11.88 -23.03 4.52
CA GLU A 98 10.44 -22.71 4.39
C GLU A 98 9.62 -23.00 5.67
N SER A 99 10.28 -23.32 6.78
CA SER A 99 9.59 -23.55 8.06
C SER A 99 8.99 -22.27 8.64
N SER A 100 7.86 -22.40 9.35
CA SER A 100 7.21 -21.27 10.04
C SER A 100 8.15 -20.55 11.03
N VAL A 101 9.14 -21.25 11.60
CA VAL A 101 10.14 -20.63 12.49
C VAL A 101 11.10 -19.72 11.73
N ALA A 102 11.54 -20.10 10.52
CA ALA A 102 12.37 -19.24 9.69
C ALA A 102 11.63 -17.94 9.33
N TYR A 103 10.33 -18.00 9.05
CA TYR A 103 9.49 -16.83 8.83
C TYR A 103 9.34 -15.94 10.08
N LYS A 104 9.14 -16.54 11.25
CA LYS A 104 9.13 -15.80 12.52
C LYS A 104 10.46 -15.08 12.76
N CYS A 105 11.58 -15.75 12.52
CA CYS A 105 12.89 -15.12 12.62
C CYS A 105 13.09 -13.98 11.60
N ALA A 106 12.60 -14.14 10.37
CA ALA A 106 12.64 -13.07 9.37
C ALA A 106 11.81 -11.84 9.81
N VAL A 107 10.62 -12.04 10.38
CA VAL A 107 9.80 -10.96 10.93
C VAL A 107 10.49 -10.26 12.09
N GLU A 108 11.03 -11.00 13.04
CA GLU A 108 11.80 -10.43 14.16
C GLU A 108 13.03 -9.65 13.70
N ILE A 109 13.70 -10.11 12.63
CA ILE A 109 14.80 -9.37 12.00
C ILE A 109 14.30 -8.05 11.42
N LEU A 110 13.17 -8.05 10.71
CA LEU A 110 12.60 -6.82 10.16
C LEU A 110 12.18 -5.87 11.30
N GLU A 111 11.65 -6.38 12.41
CA GLU A 111 11.24 -5.54 13.53
C GLU A 111 12.42 -4.85 14.22
N HIS A 112 13.53 -5.57 14.45
CA HIS A 112 14.66 -5.07 15.24
C HIS A 112 15.85 -4.53 14.43
N PHE A 113 16.00 -4.94 13.17
CA PHE A 113 17.18 -4.65 12.35
C PHE A 113 16.81 -4.02 10.99
N ASP A 114 15.80 -3.16 10.97
CA ASP A 114 15.36 -2.45 9.76
C ASP A 114 16.36 -1.39 9.25
N HIS A 115 17.43 -1.12 10.00
CA HIS A 115 18.56 -0.28 9.60
C HIS A 115 19.74 -1.08 9.02
N PHE A 116 19.77 -2.41 9.22
CA PHE A 116 20.96 -3.23 8.97
C PHE A 116 21.05 -3.80 7.54
N ASN A 117 22.05 -4.61 7.24
CA ASN A 117 22.24 -5.16 5.89
C ASN A 117 21.18 -6.25 5.56
N TYR A 118 21.00 -6.55 4.26
CA TYR A 118 20.12 -7.62 3.74
C TYR A 118 18.60 -7.48 3.99
N ILE A 119 18.12 -6.31 4.40
CA ILE A 119 16.68 -6.05 4.62
C ILE A 119 15.86 -6.39 3.37
N ASP A 120 16.37 -6.06 2.18
CA ASP A 120 15.75 -6.37 0.89
C ASP A 120 15.42 -7.86 0.75
N LYS A 121 16.38 -8.73 1.09
CA LYS A 121 16.19 -10.18 1.02
C LYS A 121 15.21 -10.69 2.10
N ILE A 122 15.29 -10.13 3.30
CA ILE A 122 14.39 -10.47 4.42
C ILE A 122 12.96 -10.10 4.09
N VAL A 123 12.74 -8.88 3.58
CA VAL A 123 11.44 -8.42 3.10
C VAL A 123 10.93 -9.34 1.99
N GLY A 124 11.79 -9.70 1.02
CA GLY A 124 11.43 -10.66 -0.03
C GLY A 124 10.98 -12.02 0.52
N LYS A 125 11.58 -12.50 1.62
CA LYS A 125 11.13 -13.72 2.32
C LYS A 125 9.77 -13.48 2.97
N ILE A 126 9.59 -12.41 3.75
CA ILE A 126 8.32 -12.10 4.44
C ILE A 126 7.16 -11.97 3.43
N LEU A 127 7.39 -11.33 2.27
CA LEU A 127 6.41 -11.24 1.19
C LEU A 127 5.99 -12.63 0.69
N LYS A 128 6.92 -13.56 0.47
CA LYS A 128 6.57 -14.96 0.16
C LYS A 128 5.80 -15.63 1.29
N GLY A 129 6.17 -15.36 2.55
CA GLY A 129 5.50 -15.90 3.73
C GLY A 129 4.04 -15.49 3.86
N SER A 130 3.70 -14.32 3.32
CA SER A 130 2.31 -13.83 3.26
C SER A 130 1.36 -14.72 2.45
N LEU A 131 1.88 -15.59 1.58
CA LEU A 131 1.12 -16.51 0.74
C LEU A 131 0.93 -17.91 1.36
N LEU A 132 1.58 -18.21 2.49
CA LEU A 132 1.57 -19.53 3.11
C LEU A 132 0.32 -19.76 4.00
N SER A 133 0.38 -20.78 4.86
CA SER A 133 -0.62 -21.09 5.89
C SER A 133 -1.14 -19.85 6.63
N SER A 134 -2.41 -19.86 7.03
CA SER A 134 -3.10 -18.72 7.65
C SER A 134 -2.33 -18.05 8.80
N THR A 135 -1.67 -18.84 9.67
CA THR A 135 -0.92 -18.32 10.83
C THR A 135 0.38 -17.62 10.46
N THR A 136 1.13 -18.18 9.49
CA THR A 136 2.38 -17.55 9.02
C THR A 136 2.06 -16.36 8.13
N SER A 137 1.01 -16.47 7.31
CA SER A 137 0.51 -15.39 6.47
C SER A 137 0.08 -14.17 7.28
N SER A 138 -0.74 -14.36 8.33
CA SER A 138 -1.18 -13.27 9.20
C SER A 138 0.00 -12.57 9.87
N LEU A 139 0.94 -13.33 10.43
CA LEU A 139 2.14 -12.81 11.08
C LEU A 139 3.00 -11.98 10.11
N CYS A 140 3.20 -12.46 8.87
CA CYS A 140 3.95 -11.70 7.86
C CYS A 140 3.22 -10.44 7.39
N CYS A 141 1.89 -10.49 7.26
CA CYS A 141 1.09 -9.33 6.86
C CYS A 141 1.06 -8.26 7.94
N GLU A 142 0.91 -8.65 9.21
CA GLU A 142 0.93 -7.74 10.37
C GLU A 142 2.28 -7.05 10.53
N ALA A 143 3.38 -7.79 10.34
CA ALA A 143 4.72 -7.22 10.36
C ALA A 143 4.91 -6.13 9.29
N ILE A 144 4.44 -6.36 8.07
CA ILE A 144 4.49 -5.36 6.99
C ILE A 144 3.59 -4.17 7.30
N GLN A 145 2.37 -4.42 7.79
CA GLN A 145 1.43 -3.37 8.17
C GLN A 145 2.04 -2.45 9.24
N LYS A 146 2.62 -3.03 10.29
CA LYS A 146 3.29 -2.30 11.36
C LYS A 146 4.42 -1.42 10.82
N LYS A 147 5.24 -1.94 9.89
CA LYS A 147 6.30 -1.13 9.27
C LYS A 147 5.79 0.04 8.43
N PHE A 148 4.67 -0.09 7.71
CA PHE A 148 4.08 1.06 7.02
C PHE A 148 3.53 2.15 7.97
N LEU A 149 3.20 1.78 9.21
CA LEU A 149 2.75 2.73 10.24
C LEU A 149 3.93 3.38 10.99
N GLU A 150 4.99 2.62 11.26
CA GLU A 150 6.14 3.08 12.05
C GLU A 150 7.22 3.80 11.21
N ASP A 151 7.25 3.61 9.89
CA ASP A 151 8.29 4.17 9.02
C ASP A 151 8.10 5.68 8.77
N LEU A 152 8.83 6.48 9.56
CA LEU A 152 8.84 7.94 9.47
C LEU A 152 9.74 8.50 8.35
N LYS A 153 10.61 7.68 7.75
CA LYS A 153 11.57 8.12 6.72
C LYS A 153 11.20 7.63 5.32
N GLY A 154 10.33 6.63 5.23
CA GLY A 154 9.92 6.00 3.97
C GLY A 154 10.96 5.05 3.37
N GLU A 155 12.11 4.83 4.02
CA GLU A 155 13.19 3.97 3.51
C GLU A 155 12.75 2.51 3.43
N ILE A 156 12.14 2.00 4.51
CA ILE A 156 11.67 0.62 4.61
C ILE A 156 10.48 0.41 3.69
N THR A 157 9.55 1.37 3.68
CA THR A 157 8.40 1.41 2.78
C THR A 157 8.85 1.28 1.32
N PHE A 158 9.86 2.06 0.92
CA PHE A 158 10.43 1.98 -0.42
C PHE A 158 11.05 0.61 -0.71
N VAL A 159 11.78 0.01 0.24
CA VAL A 159 12.35 -1.34 0.09
C VAL A 159 11.26 -2.39 -0.09
N ILE A 160 10.18 -2.32 0.71
CA ILE A 160 9.03 -3.23 0.61
C ILE A 160 8.39 -3.13 -0.77
N VAL A 161 8.04 -1.92 -1.21
CA VAL A 161 7.42 -1.72 -2.52
C VAL A 161 8.31 -2.21 -3.67
N ASN A 162 9.63 -2.00 -3.61
CA ASN A 162 10.53 -2.52 -4.64
C ASN A 162 10.57 -4.05 -4.67
N GLN A 163 10.58 -4.71 -3.51
CA GLN A 163 10.58 -6.17 -3.45
C GLN A 163 9.28 -6.76 -4.00
N MET A 164 8.17 -6.04 -3.89
CA MET A 164 6.88 -6.42 -4.47
C MET A 164 6.87 -6.43 -6.00
N PHE A 165 7.84 -5.82 -6.69
CA PHE A 165 7.95 -5.91 -8.15
C PHE A 165 8.35 -7.31 -8.61
N GLU A 166 9.20 -7.99 -7.84
CA GLU A 166 9.77 -9.28 -8.22
C GLU A 166 9.16 -10.45 -7.46
N LYS A 167 8.74 -10.23 -6.22
CA LYS A 167 8.21 -11.28 -5.34
C LYS A 167 6.70 -11.21 -5.32
N ASP A 168 6.06 -12.37 -5.35
CA ASP A 168 4.62 -12.44 -5.16
C ASP A 168 4.26 -12.25 -3.67
N PHE A 169 3.04 -11.78 -3.43
CA PHE A 169 2.59 -11.35 -2.11
C PHE A 169 1.06 -11.40 -2.02
N ASN A 170 0.55 -11.47 -0.79
CA ASN A 170 -0.88 -11.50 -0.49
C ASN A 170 -1.58 -10.17 -0.83
N SER A 171 -2.76 -10.23 -1.46
CA SER A 171 -3.55 -9.04 -1.83
C SER A 171 -3.86 -8.11 -0.65
N LYS A 172 -3.95 -8.64 0.58
CA LYS A 172 -4.14 -7.85 1.81
C LYS A 172 -3.02 -6.82 2.03
N ILE A 173 -1.80 -7.09 1.58
CA ILE A 173 -0.69 -6.14 1.74
C ILE A 173 -0.95 -4.85 0.94
N LEU A 174 -1.64 -4.93 -0.20
CA LEU A 174 -2.00 -3.75 -0.99
C LEU A 174 -2.99 -2.85 -0.26
N SER A 175 -3.87 -3.42 0.59
CA SER A 175 -4.78 -2.61 1.39
C SER A 175 -4.03 -1.76 2.43
N TYR A 176 -2.81 -2.13 2.79
CA TYR A 176 -1.99 -1.31 3.69
C TYR A 176 -1.25 -0.19 2.96
N LEU A 177 -0.98 -0.37 1.66
CA LEU A 177 -0.34 0.66 0.84
C LEU A 177 -1.23 1.88 0.62
N THR A 178 -2.55 1.76 0.83
CA THR A 178 -3.42 2.93 0.80
C THR A 178 -3.15 3.86 1.98
N ASP A 179 -2.77 3.35 3.15
CA ASP A 179 -2.71 4.14 4.40
C ASP A 179 -1.29 4.33 4.95
N ILE A 180 -0.35 4.61 4.05
CA ILE A 180 1.03 4.94 4.41
C ILE A 180 1.05 6.28 5.16
N ILE A 181 1.41 6.25 6.44
CA ILE A 181 1.43 7.45 7.31
C ILE A 181 2.38 8.50 6.76
N PHE A 182 3.56 8.07 6.31
CA PHE A 182 4.58 8.95 5.73
C PHE A 182 4.07 9.81 4.57
N LEU A 183 3.09 9.33 3.80
CA LEU A 183 2.55 10.07 2.64
C LEU A 183 1.32 10.91 2.97
N LYS A 184 0.76 10.86 4.18
CA LYS A 184 -0.52 11.52 4.50
C LYS A 184 -0.48 13.02 4.26
N ASP A 185 0.55 13.69 4.76
CA ASP A 185 0.71 15.14 4.61
C ASP A 185 0.93 15.50 3.13
N PHE A 186 1.74 14.70 2.43
CA PHE A 186 2.01 14.88 1.00
C PHE A 186 0.78 14.71 0.10
N LEU A 187 -0.20 13.91 0.50
CA LEU A 187 -1.46 13.75 -0.25
C LEU A 187 -2.44 14.90 0.00
N ASN A 188 -2.37 15.53 1.17
CA ASN A 188 -3.26 16.61 1.60
C ASN A 188 -2.75 17.99 1.20
N GLU A 189 -1.43 18.16 1.05
CA GLU A 189 -0.84 19.38 0.50
C GLU A 189 -1.30 19.52 -0.97
N GLU A 190 -2.30 20.39 -1.19
CA GLU A 190 -2.56 20.95 -2.50
C GLU A 190 -1.25 21.54 -3.01
N VAL A 191 -0.84 21.13 -4.22
CA VAL A 191 0.46 21.47 -4.82
C VAL A 191 0.56 22.97 -5.19
N GLU A 192 -0.30 23.81 -4.63
CA GLU A 192 -0.23 25.26 -4.73
C GLU A 192 0.37 25.85 -3.45
N ASN A 193 1.51 26.53 -3.64
CA ASN A 193 2.22 27.38 -2.67
C ASN A 193 3.25 26.69 -1.77
N PHE A 194 4.40 26.35 -2.36
CA PHE A 194 5.70 26.43 -1.67
C PHE A 194 6.17 27.90 -1.49
N GLU A 195 5.25 28.82 -1.21
CA GLU A 195 5.58 30.13 -0.66
C GLU A 195 5.22 30.10 0.82
N ILE A 196 6.28 30.09 1.63
CA ILE A 196 6.24 29.90 3.08
C ILE A 196 5.51 31.07 3.74
N GLU A 197 4.24 30.92 4.09
CA GLU A 197 3.61 31.78 5.08
C GLU A 197 4.12 31.42 6.48
N LYS A 198 4.84 32.37 7.05
CA LYS A 198 5.51 32.29 8.35
C LYS A 198 4.50 32.44 9.48
N GLU A 199 4.05 31.34 10.09
CA GLU A 199 3.49 31.42 11.43
C GLU A 199 4.62 31.61 12.45
N LYS A 200 4.84 32.87 12.86
CA LYS A 200 5.67 33.21 14.02
C LYS A 200 4.98 32.72 15.29
N LYS A 201 5.28 31.49 15.72
CA LYS A 201 5.00 31.08 17.11
C LYS A 201 5.87 31.92 18.06
N LYS A 202 5.21 32.85 18.75
CA LYS A 202 5.78 33.59 19.87
C LYS A 202 5.88 32.63 21.06
N ASP A 203 7.04 32.01 21.25
CA ASP A 203 7.30 31.32 22.51
C ASP A 203 7.44 32.34 23.64
N LYS A 204 6.47 32.28 24.54
CA LYS A 204 6.48 32.95 25.83
C LYS A 204 7.37 32.15 26.78
N PHE A 205 8.13 32.91 27.59
CA PHE A 205 8.60 32.57 28.93
C PHE A 205 9.70 31.50 29.07
N PHE A 206 10.95 31.97 29.21
CA PHE A 206 11.75 31.68 30.41
C PHE A 206 12.59 32.91 30.78
N LYS A 207 12.46 33.38 32.03
CA LYS A 207 13.37 34.35 32.63
C LYS A 207 14.68 33.63 32.95
N TYR A 208 15.74 33.91 32.19
CA TYR A 208 17.10 33.46 32.54
C TYR A 208 17.94 34.64 33.04
N GLU A 209 18.78 34.34 34.03
CA GLU A 209 19.68 35.30 34.67
C GLU A 209 20.54 36.04 33.65
N ARG A 210 20.40 37.36 33.66
CA ARG A 210 21.14 38.24 32.76
C ARG A 210 22.56 38.39 33.29
N SER A 211 23.54 37.78 32.61
CA SER A 211 24.96 38.15 32.77
C SER A 211 25.13 39.67 32.62
N ASN A 212 25.85 40.31 33.55
CA ASN A 212 26.07 41.77 33.56
C ASN A 212 27.07 42.26 32.50
N ASP A 213 27.68 41.34 31.73
CA ASP A 213 28.76 41.66 30.81
C ASP A 213 28.25 41.90 29.37
N LYS A 214 28.37 43.14 28.88
CA LYS A 214 27.85 43.58 27.57
C LYS A 214 28.47 42.81 26.39
N LYS A 215 29.72 42.35 26.52
CA LYS A 215 30.41 41.57 25.47
C LYS A 215 29.82 40.16 25.34
N LYS A 216 29.58 39.49 26.47
CA LYS A 216 28.98 38.14 26.51
C LYS A 216 27.55 38.13 25.94
N ARG A 217 26.75 39.18 26.18
CA ARG A 217 25.41 39.32 25.58
C ARG A 217 25.42 39.44 24.05
N LYS A 218 26.41 40.14 23.47
CA LYS A 218 26.54 40.26 22.01
C LYS A 218 26.91 38.93 21.37
N ILE A 219 27.87 38.21 21.98
CA ILE A 219 28.31 36.88 21.51
C ILE A 219 27.16 35.87 21.60
N GLU A 220 26.44 35.84 22.71
CA GLU A 220 25.28 34.94 22.90
C GLU A 220 24.16 35.23 21.89
N LYS A 221 23.88 36.51 21.59
CA LYS A 221 22.89 36.89 20.57
C LYS A 221 23.33 36.46 19.17
N GLN A 222 24.61 36.62 18.84
CA GLN A 222 25.17 36.18 17.55
C GLN A 222 25.13 34.66 17.41
N ARG A 223 25.49 33.92 18.48
CA ARG A 223 25.39 32.46 18.53
C ARG A 223 23.96 31.98 18.29
N ARG A 224 22.96 32.60 18.93
CA ARG A 224 21.54 32.24 18.71
C ARG A 224 21.05 32.53 17.30
N ILE A 225 21.48 33.65 16.71
CA ILE A 225 21.13 33.96 15.31
C ILE A 225 21.75 32.90 14.39
N ALA A 226 23.02 32.53 14.61
CA ALA A 226 23.67 31.48 13.84
C ALA A 226 22.99 30.11 14.03
N GLU A 227 22.68 29.71 15.27
CA GLU A 227 21.97 28.46 15.58
C GLU A 227 20.57 28.43 14.93
N ASN A 228 19.84 29.55 14.94
CA ASN A 228 18.54 29.63 14.29
C ASN A 228 18.64 29.56 12.76
N ILE A 229 19.64 30.21 12.15
CA ILE A 229 19.88 30.12 10.71
C ILE A 229 20.21 28.68 10.30
N VAL A 230 21.12 28.03 11.04
CA VAL A 230 21.47 26.62 10.78
C VAL A 230 20.25 25.72 10.93
N LYS A 231 19.43 25.90 11.97
CA LYS A 231 18.18 25.16 12.14
C LYS A 231 17.22 25.37 10.97
N GLU A 232 16.97 26.62 10.59
CA GLU A 232 16.09 26.94 9.45
C GLU A 232 16.60 26.35 8.12
N GLU A 233 17.93 26.34 7.91
CA GLU A 233 18.53 25.71 6.73
C GLU A 233 18.40 24.19 6.77
N THR A 234 18.67 23.54 7.92
CA THR A 234 18.50 22.09 8.08
C THR A 234 17.06 21.65 7.90
N GLU A 235 16.08 22.40 8.43
CA GLU A 235 14.66 22.09 8.26
C GLU A 235 14.22 22.20 6.79
N LYS A 236 14.73 23.19 6.05
CA LYS A 236 14.47 23.33 4.61
C LYS A 236 15.08 22.18 3.82
N GLU A 237 16.29 21.76 4.16
CA GLU A 237 16.95 20.64 3.51
C GLU A 237 16.23 19.32 3.80
N GLU A 238 15.82 19.09 5.05
CA GLU A 238 15.03 17.92 5.45
C GLU A 238 13.69 17.87 4.71
N LYS A 239 12.96 18.99 4.61
CA LYS A 239 11.72 19.06 3.83
C LYS A 239 11.92 18.75 2.35
N ARG A 240 12.99 19.27 1.74
CA ARG A 240 13.34 18.96 0.34
C ARG A 240 13.67 17.49 0.16
N ASN A 241 14.48 16.92 1.05
CA ASN A 241 14.85 15.50 1.01
C ASN A 241 13.61 14.60 1.20
N MET A 242 12.72 14.98 2.11
CA MET A 242 11.44 14.31 2.36
C MET A 242 10.55 14.32 1.11
N PHE A 243 10.42 15.47 0.44
CA PHE A 243 9.66 15.58 -0.81
C PHE A 243 10.19 14.65 -1.92
N VAL A 244 11.51 14.61 -2.12
CA VAL A 244 12.13 13.70 -3.10
C VAL A 244 11.81 12.25 -2.75
N PHE A 245 11.84 11.90 -1.47
CA PHE A 245 11.49 10.56 -1.00
C PHE A 245 10.01 10.22 -1.19
N HIS A 246 9.10 11.15 -0.88
CA HIS A 246 7.66 11.00 -1.16
C HIS A 246 7.42 10.68 -2.63
N ARG A 247 8.01 11.50 -3.53
CA ARG A 247 7.89 11.31 -4.97
C ARG A 247 8.39 9.93 -5.40
N LYS A 248 9.54 9.53 -4.87
CA LYS A 248 10.16 8.23 -5.15
C LYS A 248 9.27 7.05 -4.75
N ILE A 249 8.60 7.13 -3.59
CA ILE A 249 7.65 6.10 -3.14
C ILE A 249 6.39 6.11 -4.02
N VAL A 250 5.82 7.27 -4.30
CA VAL A 250 4.62 7.37 -5.16
C VAL A 250 4.89 6.83 -6.57
N ASP A 251 6.03 7.16 -7.17
CA ASP A 251 6.41 6.63 -8.48
C ASP A 251 6.61 5.09 -8.42
N ALA A 252 7.14 4.56 -7.31
CA ALA A 252 7.26 3.12 -7.09
C ALA A 252 5.89 2.44 -6.91
N LEU A 253 4.95 3.07 -6.19
CA LEU A 253 3.57 2.59 -6.04
C LEU A 253 2.84 2.58 -7.39
N GLN A 254 2.95 3.64 -8.18
CA GLN A 254 2.37 3.68 -9.53
C GLN A 254 2.93 2.56 -10.40
N ARG A 255 4.25 2.35 -10.38
CA ARG A 255 4.88 1.23 -11.08
C ARG A 255 4.32 -0.11 -10.61
N LEU A 256 4.15 -0.32 -9.31
CA LEU A 256 3.58 -1.54 -8.75
C LEU A 256 2.17 -1.78 -9.29
N TYR A 257 1.30 -0.77 -9.22
CA TYR A 257 -0.07 -0.87 -9.69
C TYR A 257 -0.14 -1.15 -11.19
N PHE A 258 0.69 -0.48 -12.00
CA PHE A 258 0.72 -0.72 -13.44
C PHE A 258 1.23 -2.12 -13.79
N LEU A 259 2.22 -2.64 -13.05
CA LEU A 259 2.66 -4.03 -13.18
C LEU A 259 1.54 -5.01 -12.86
N ILE A 260 0.76 -4.77 -11.81
CA ILE A 260 -0.39 -5.62 -11.44
C ILE A 260 -1.45 -5.63 -12.55
N LEU A 261 -1.79 -4.46 -13.10
CA LEU A 261 -2.74 -4.36 -14.20
C LEU A 261 -2.23 -5.06 -15.47
N ARG A 262 -0.96 -4.83 -15.83
CA ARG A 262 -0.30 -5.45 -16.99
C ARG A 262 -0.25 -6.97 -16.87
N ASP A 263 0.10 -7.49 -15.70
CA ASP A 263 0.21 -8.93 -15.43
C ASP A 263 -1.18 -9.57 -15.13
N GLN A 264 -2.25 -8.77 -15.15
CA GLN A 264 -3.64 -9.20 -14.98
C GLN A 264 -3.91 -10.02 -13.71
N LYS A 265 -3.28 -9.67 -12.59
CA LYS A 265 -3.44 -10.38 -11.30
C LYS A 265 -4.78 -10.05 -10.63
N LYS A 266 -5.80 -10.87 -10.94
CA LYS A 266 -7.21 -10.62 -10.58
C LYS A 266 -7.46 -10.43 -9.08
N ASP A 267 -6.78 -11.21 -8.25
CA ASP A 267 -6.87 -11.16 -6.78
C ASP A 267 -6.43 -9.82 -6.18
N LYS A 268 -5.72 -8.99 -6.96
CA LYS A 268 -5.14 -7.71 -6.54
C LYS A 268 -5.86 -6.50 -7.11
N PHE A 269 -6.83 -6.68 -8.00
CA PHE A 269 -7.47 -5.58 -8.71
C PHE A 269 -8.19 -4.60 -7.79
N LYS A 270 -9.02 -5.07 -6.84
CA LYS A 270 -9.72 -4.21 -5.87
C LYS A 270 -8.81 -3.15 -5.26
N PHE A 271 -7.74 -3.57 -4.59
CA PHE A 271 -6.84 -2.66 -3.90
C PHE A 271 -5.96 -1.86 -4.86
N THR A 272 -5.69 -2.40 -6.06
CA THR A 272 -4.99 -1.68 -7.13
C THR A 272 -5.81 -0.49 -7.62
N PHE A 273 -7.11 -0.66 -7.88
CA PHE A 273 -7.99 0.43 -8.29
C PHE A 273 -8.09 1.50 -7.20
N ILE A 274 -8.32 1.11 -5.94
CA ILE A 274 -8.35 2.04 -4.80
C ILE A 274 -7.03 2.82 -4.69
N GLY A 275 -5.88 2.13 -4.81
CA GLY A 275 -4.57 2.76 -4.78
C GLY A 275 -4.37 3.77 -5.92
N ILE A 276 -4.71 3.38 -7.16
CA ILE A 276 -4.63 4.28 -8.32
C ILE A 276 -5.51 5.52 -8.12
N SER A 277 -6.74 5.36 -7.64
CA SER A 277 -7.63 6.49 -7.29
C SER A 277 -6.99 7.43 -6.29
N LYS A 278 -6.39 6.89 -5.22
CA LYS A 278 -5.76 7.69 -4.15
C LYS A 278 -4.56 8.50 -4.65
N TYR A 279 -3.73 7.91 -5.50
CA TYR A 279 -2.51 8.53 -6.01
C TYR A 279 -2.66 9.17 -7.39
N LYS A 280 -3.90 9.34 -7.89
CA LYS A 280 -4.19 9.79 -9.27
C LYS A 280 -3.56 11.13 -9.65
N LYS A 281 -3.47 12.07 -8.70
CA LYS A 281 -2.90 13.42 -8.92
C LYS A 281 -1.44 13.38 -9.36
N PHE A 282 -0.71 12.32 -9.01
CA PHE A 282 0.71 12.19 -9.31
C PHE A 282 1.00 11.42 -10.60
N ILE A 283 -0.04 10.90 -11.27
CA ILE A 283 0.12 10.12 -12.50
C ILE A 283 0.58 11.06 -13.60
N ARG A 284 1.71 10.72 -14.22
CA ARG A 284 2.28 11.51 -15.32
C ARG A 284 1.39 11.39 -16.57
N LYS A 285 1.24 12.49 -17.29
CA LYS A 285 0.30 12.59 -18.43
C LYS A 285 0.61 11.58 -19.54
N GLU A 286 1.88 11.26 -19.75
CA GLU A 286 2.35 10.33 -20.78
C GLU A 286 1.87 8.89 -20.53
N PHE A 287 1.48 8.55 -19.30
CA PHE A 287 0.96 7.22 -18.96
C PHE A 287 -0.56 7.11 -19.06
N LEU A 288 -1.29 8.21 -19.23
CA LEU A 288 -2.75 8.20 -19.16
C LEU A 288 -3.37 7.36 -20.27
N GLU A 289 -2.85 7.39 -21.48
CA GLU A 289 -3.42 6.59 -22.58
C GLU A 289 -3.23 5.08 -22.32
N GLY A 290 -2.01 4.66 -21.98
CA GLY A 290 -1.71 3.26 -21.64
C GLY A 290 -2.47 2.77 -20.41
N LEU A 291 -2.62 3.62 -19.39
CA LEU A 291 -3.39 3.30 -18.19
C LEU A 291 -4.87 3.10 -18.51
N TYR A 292 -5.46 3.87 -19.42
CA TYR A 292 -6.87 3.70 -19.79
C TYR A 292 -7.14 2.32 -20.40
N VAL A 293 -6.24 1.85 -21.26
CA VAL A 293 -6.31 0.50 -21.86
C VAL A 293 -6.20 -0.57 -20.76
N LEU A 294 -5.17 -0.46 -19.90
CA LEU A 294 -4.94 -1.41 -18.81
C LEU A 294 -6.12 -1.49 -17.82
N LEU A 295 -6.75 -0.36 -17.48
CA LEU A 295 -7.92 -0.32 -16.60
C LEU A 295 -9.12 -1.03 -17.24
N ASN A 296 -9.41 -0.77 -18.52
CA ASN A 296 -10.52 -1.43 -19.22
C ASN A 296 -10.32 -2.94 -19.31
N ASP A 297 -9.11 -3.39 -19.63
CA ASP A 297 -8.78 -4.81 -19.73
C ASP A 297 -8.89 -5.50 -18.35
N ALA A 298 -8.41 -4.84 -17.29
CA ALA A 298 -8.55 -5.33 -15.92
C ALA A 298 -10.03 -5.41 -15.49
N ILE A 299 -10.85 -4.39 -15.79
CA ILE A 299 -12.30 -4.38 -15.49
C ILE A 299 -13.02 -5.51 -16.23
N ALA A 300 -12.65 -5.83 -17.47
CA ALA A 300 -13.25 -6.95 -18.18
C ALA A 300 -13.07 -8.28 -17.42
N LEU A 301 -11.88 -8.48 -16.85
CA LEU A 301 -11.45 -9.70 -16.16
C LEU A 301 -11.79 -9.77 -14.66
N ALA A 302 -12.07 -8.62 -14.05
CA ALA A 302 -12.28 -8.45 -12.61
C ALA A 302 -13.53 -9.18 -12.08
N ASP A 303 -13.56 -9.44 -10.78
CA ASP A 303 -14.76 -9.89 -10.06
C ASP A 303 -15.72 -8.71 -9.79
N LEU A 304 -16.92 -9.00 -9.30
CA LEU A 304 -18.01 -8.02 -9.16
C LEU A 304 -17.58 -6.76 -8.40
N GLU A 305 -16.94 -6.94 -7.24
CA GLU A 305 -16.56 -5.82 -6.39
C GLU A 305 -15.42 -5.01 -7.03
N SER A 306 -14.37 -5.69 -7.51
CA SER A 306 -13.26 -5.03 -8.20
C SER A 306 -13.72 -4.30 -9.46
N LYS A 307 -14.72 -4.80 -10.20
CA LYS A 307 -15.28 -4.09 -11.37
C LYS A 307 -15.87 -2.75 -10.99
N LEU A 308 -16.64 -2.68 -9.91
CA LEU A 308 -17.22 -1.42 -9.44
C LEU A 308 -16.14 -0.41 -9.07
N TYR A 309 -15.13 -0.83 -8.30
CA TYR A 309 -13.98 0.02 -8.00
C TYR A 309 -13.23 0.46 -9.27
N GLY A 310 -13.03 -0.44 -10.23
CA GLY A 310 -12.37 -0.10 -11.49
C GLY A 310 -13.14 0.92 -12.31
N VAL A 311 -14.49 0.81 -12.37
CA VAL A 311 -15.34 1.81 -13.03
C VAL A 311 -15.19 3.17 -12.36
N ILE A 312 -15.33 3.25 -11.03
CA ILE A 312 -15.19 4.50 -10.27
C ILE A 312 -13.81 5.11 -10.49
N THR A 313 -12.74 4.33 -10.34
CA THR A 313 -11.36 4.80 -10.54
C THR A 313 -11.13 5.31 -11.95
N THR A 314 -11.68 4.65 -12.96
CA THR A 314 -11.55 5.11 -14.35
C THR A 314 -12.29 6.44 -14.56
N LEU A 315 -13.50 6.60 -14.01
CA LEU A 315 -14.22 7.88 -14.10
C LEU A 315 -13.47 8.99 -13.37
N GLU A 316 -12.96 8.72 -12.17
CA GLU A 316 -12.21 9.68 -11.38
C GLU A 316 -10.97 10.24 -12.07
N ILE A 317 -10.33 9.45 -12.95
CA ILE A 317 -9.16 9.89 -13.72
C ILE A 317 -9.59 10.54 -15.03
N TYR A 318 -10.55 9.94 -15.74
CA TYR A 318 -10.80 10.25 -17.15
C TYR A 318 -12.04 11.09 -17.41
N ALA A 319 -12.89 11.40 -16.42
CA ALA A 319 -14.15 12.12 -16.63
C ALA A 319 -13.96 13.46 -17.38
N GLN A 320 -12.82 14.12 -17.18
CA GLN A 320 -12.50 15.41 -17.83
C GLN A 320 -12.12 15.27 -19.32
N PHE A 321 -11.73 14.07 -19.76
CA PHE A 321 -11.17 13.84 -21.10
C PHE A 321 -12.23 13.49 -22.16
N LYS A 322 -13.53 13.60 -21.84
CA LYS A 322 -14.65 13.38 -22.77
C LYS A 322 -14.61 12.03 -23.53
N TYR A 323 -14.07 10.98 -22.91
CA TYR A 323 -14.11 9.62 -23.48
C TYR A 323 -15.55 9.09 -23.55
N ASP A 324 -15.84 8.25 -24.56
CA ASP A 324 -17.03 7.42 -24.53
C ASP A 324 -16.81 6.23 -23.58
N PHE A 325 -17.46 6.27 -22.41
CA PHE A 325 -17.34 5.25 -21.37
C PHE A 325 -18.21 4.01 -21.62
N LYS A 326 -18.51 3.67 -22.89
CA LYS A 326 -19.29 2.49 -23.26
C LYS A 326 -18.89 1.22 -22.50
N ARG A 327 -17.59 0.90 -22.48
CA ARG A 327 -17.07 -0.30 -21.79
C ARG A 327 -17.35 -0.30 -20.28
N LEU A 328 -17.28 0.87 -19.64
CA LEU A 328 -17.61 1.01 -18.22
C LEU A 328 -19.11 0.83 -17.98
N VAL A 329 -19.92 1.40 -18.88
CA VAL A 329 -21.38 1.25 -18.86
C VAL A 329 -21.77 -0.21 -19.08
N ASP A 330 -21.16 -0.93 -20.02
CA ASP A 330 -21.38 -2.37 -20.23
C ASP A 330 -20.98 -3.19 -18.99
N ALA A 331 -19.84 -2.85 -18.37
CA ALA A 331 -19.40 -3.49 -17.14
C ALA A 331 -20.42 -3.28 -16.01
N PHE A 332 -20.86 -2.04 -15.79
CA PHE A 332 -21.89 -1.71 -14.80
C PHE A 332 -23.22 -2.42 -15.11
N TYR A 333 -23.67 -2.36 -16.36
CA TYR A 333 -24.89 -3.00 -16.84
C TYR A 333 -24.88 -4.51 -16.59
N SER A 334 -23.73 -5.18 -16.80
CA SER A 334 -23.57 -6.61 -16.51
C SER A 334 -23.71 -6.94 -15.02
N ILE A 335 -23.28 -6.04 -14.13
CA ILE A 335 -23.32 -6.24 -12.67
C ILE A 335 -24.76 -6.17 -12.16
N ILE A 336 -25.55 -5.20 -12.63
CA ILE A 336 -26.94 -5.03 -12.20
C ILE A 336 -27.91 -6.02 -12.86
N SER A 337 -27.42 -7.10 -13.47
CA SER A 337 -28.27 -8.14 -14.06
C SER A 337 -29.31 -8.66 -13.04
N PRO A 338 -30.61 -8.79 -13.42
CA PRO A 338 -31.68 -9.08 -12.45
C PRO A 338 -31.48 -10.38 -11.67
N PHE A 339 -30.82 -11.36 -12.28
CA PHE A 339 -30.54 -12.67 -11.67
C PHE A 339 -29.12 -12.78 -11.10
N ASN A 340 -28.42 -11.66 -10.88
CA ASN A 340 -27.10 -11.68 -10.29
C ASN A 340 -27.16 -12.01 -8.79
N TYR A 341 -27.04 -13.29 -8.48
CA TYR A 341 -27.11 -13.78 -7.11
C TYR A 341 -25.95 -13.32 -6.21
N LYS A 342 -24.83 -12.89 -6.80
CA LYS A 342 -23.63 -12.43 -6.07
C LYS A 342 -23.77 -11.02 -5.51
N LEU A 343 -24.82 -10.28 -5.89
CA LEU A 343 -25.07 -8.94 -5.39
C LEU A 343 -25.61 -9.01 -3.95
N THR A 344 -24.82 -8.53 -2.98
CA THR A 344 -25.17 -8.44 -1.55
C THR A 344 -25.61 -7.01 -1.23
N ARG A 345 -26.13 -6.77 -0.02
CA ARG A 345 -26.49 -5.40 0.42
C ARG A 345 -25.30 -4.45 0.45
N GLU A 346 -24.12 -4.92 0.85
CA GLU A 346 -22.89 -4.12 0.86
C GLU A 346 -22.52 -3.67 -0.56
N HIS A 347 -22.69 -4.56 -1.55
CA HIS A 347 -22.46 -4.22 -2.95
C HIS A 347 -23.46 -3.18 -3.48
N LEU A 348 -24.68 -3.11 -2.95
CA LEU A 348 -25.69 -2.14 -3.43
C LEU A 348 -25.29 -0.69 -3.15
N ASN A 349 -24.64 -0.41 -2.02
CA ASN A 349 -24.09 0.92 -1.74
C ASN A 349 -23.01 1.30 -2.76
N LEU A 350 -22.17 0.34 -3.15
CA LEU A 350 -21.12 0.57 -4.14
C LEU A 350 -21.70 0.73 -5.55
N VAL A 351 -22.76 -0.02 -5.88
CA VAL A 351 -23.53 0.13 -7.13
C VAL A 351 -24.17 1.52 -7.19
N GLU A 352 -24.76 1.98 -6.09
CA GLU A 352 -25.33 3.32 -5.98
C GLU A 352 -24.27 4.39 -6.24
N ASN A 353 -23.14 4.34 -5.53
CA ASN A 353 -22.02 5.27 -5.77
C ASN A 353 -21.53 5.23 -7.22
N THR A 354 -21.43 4.03 -7.81
CA THR A 354 -21.00 3.86 -9.21
C THR A 354 -22.02 4.48 -10.18
N LEU A 355 -23.31 4.34 -9.90
CA LEU A 355 -24.39 4.95 -10.67
C LEU A 355 -24.34 6.48 -10.60
N GLU A 356 -24.11 7.03 -9.41
CA GLU A 356 -23.98 8.47 -9.23
C GLU A 356 -22.81 9.04 -10.06
N GLU A 357 -21.64 8.41 -10.01
CA GLU A 357 -20.48 8.83 -10.82
C GLU A 357 -20.75 8.68 -12.33
N LEU A 358 -21.28 7.52 -12.75
CA LEU A 358 -21.34 7.15 -14.16
C LEU A 358 -22.51 7.76 -14.93
N PHE A 359 -23.65 8.01 -14.27
CA PHE A 359 -24.90 8.47 -14.91
C PHE A 359 -25.40 9.83 -14.42
N ILE A 360 -25.03 10.27 -13.21
CA ILE A 360 -25.50 11.57 -12.68
C ILE A 360 -24.43 12.64 -12.91
N LYS A 361 -23.23 12.43 -12.36
CA LYS A 361 -22.11 13.37 -12.52
C LYS A 361 -21.65 13.41 -13.97
N TYR A 362 -21.54 12.24 -14.59
CA TYR A 362 -21.28 12.12 -16.02
C TYR A 362 -22.58 11.80 -16.76
N LYS A 363 -23.09 12.73 -17.57
CA LYS A 363 -24.33 12.51 -18.34
C LYS A 363 -24.09 11.51 -19.48
N GLN A 364 -24.79 10.39 -19.43
CA GLN A 364 -24.78 9.36 -20.48
C GLN A 364 -25.87 9.62 -21.53
N PRO A 365 -25.72 9.07 -22.75
CA PRO A 365 -26.81 9.03 -23.73
C PRO A 365 -28.09 8.42 -23.15
N ILE A 366 -29.23 9.05 -23.41
CA ILE A 366 -30.52 8.69 -22.79
C ILE A 366 -30.90 7.21 -23.01
N GLN A 367 -30.53 6.62 -24.14
CA GLN A 367 -30.75 5.19 -24.44
C GLN A 367 -30.07 4.26 -23.42
N ARG A 368 -28.83 4.57 -23.01
CA ARG A 368 -28.12 3.81 -21.99
C ARG A 368 -28.77 3.98 -20.61
N VAL A 369 -29.24 5.18 -20.31
CA VAL A 369 -29.97 5.47 -19.07
C VAL A 369 -31.25 4.66 -19.01
N TYR A 370 -32.03 4.60 -20.09
CA TYR A 370 -33.23 3.78 -20.19
C TYR A 370 -32.94 2.30 -19.96
N ALA A 371 -31.90 1.75 -20.60
CA ALA A 371 -31.51 0.36 -20.44
C ALA A 371 -31.17 0.01 -18.98
N VAL A 372 -30.40 0.89 -18.32
CA VAL A 372 -29.98 0.74 -16.92
C VAL A 372 -31.16 0.88 -15.97
N ALA A 373 -32.01 1.89 -16.17
CA ALA A 373 -33.21 2.09 -15.36
C ALA A 373 -34.15 0.88 -15.44
N HIS A 374 -34.35 0.32 -16.65
CA HIS A 374 -35.14 -0.90 -16.85
C HIS A 374 -34.61 -2.06 -16.02
N ARG A 375 -33.30 -2.29 -16.12
CA ARG A 375 -32.65 -3.38 -15.41
C ARG A 375 -32.69 -3.20 -13.89
N LEU A 376 -32.57 -1.97 -13.39
CA LEU A 376 -32.72 -1.65 -11.96
C LEU A 376 -34.15 -1.84 -11.46
N ILE A 377 -35.16 -1.47 -12.25
CA ILE A 377 -36.58 -1.71 -11.92
C ILE A 377 -36.85 -3.21 -11.80
N ILE A 378 -36.42 -4.00 -12.79
CA ILE A 378 -36.57 -5.47 -12.74
C ILE A 378 -35.81 -6.03 -11.54
N LEU A 379 -34.56 -5.62 -11.31
CA LEU A 379 -33.80 -6.03 -10.13
C LEU A 379 -34.54 -5.69 -8.83
N GLY A 380 -35.15 -4.51 -8.74
CA GLY A 380 -35.94 -4.06 -7.60
C GLY A 380 -37.24 -4.85 -7.39
N THR A 381 -37.88 -5.34 -8.46
CA THR A 381 -39.03 -6.25 -8.34
C THR A 381 -38.62 -7.63 -7.81
N LEU A 382 -37.46 -8.14 -8.21
CA LEU A 382 -36.97 -9.44 -7.74
C LEU A 382 -36.37 -9.35 -6.33
N ARG A 383 -35.79 -8.19 -5.99
CA ARG A 383 -35.08 -7.94 -4.73
C ARG A 383 -35.42 -6.56 -4.22
N TYR A 384 -36.40 -6.50 -3.32
CA TYR A 384 -36.73 -5.25 -2.66
C TYR A 384 -35.52 -4.71 -1.86
N SER A 385 -35.13 -3.50 -2.19
CA SER A 385 -34.06 -2.74 -1.52
C SER A 385 -34.37 -1.24 -1.61
N VAL A 386 -34.12 -0.54 -0.51
CA VAL A 386 -34.34 0.91 -0.40
C VAL A 386 -33.34 1.67 -1.28
N GLU A 387 -32.13 1.14 -1.40
CA GLU A 387 -31.05 1.64 -2.24
C GLU A 387 -31.47 1.63 -3.72
N ILE A 388 -32.06 0.53 -4.20
CA ILE A 388 -32.56 0.44 -5.59
C ILE A 388 -33.69 1.45 -5.84
N LYS A 389 -34.62 1.61 -4.87
CA LYS A 389 -35.67 2.64 -4.92
C LYS A 389 -35.12 4.04 -5.11
N ARG A 390 -34.11 4.38 -4.33
CA ARG A 390 -33.43 5.67 -4.41
C ARG A 390 -32.74 5.83 -5.77
N MET A 391 -31.98 4.84 -6.23
CA MET A 391 -31.31 4.86 -7.54
C MET A 391 -32.28 5.11 -8.71
N VAL A 392 -33.39 4.36 -8.79
CA VAL A 392 -34.40 4.51 -9.85
C VAL A 392 -35.02 5.90 -9.82
N LYS A 393 -35.41 6.38 -8.63
CA LYS A 393 -35.97 7.71 -8.45
C LYS A 393 -34.99 8.81 -8.87
N THR A 394 -33.73 8.68 -8.47
CA THR A 394 -32.69 9.66 -8.81
C THR A 394 -32.43 9.70 -10.31
N LEU A 395 -32.34 8.54 -11.00
CA LEU A 395 -32.24 8.51 -12.45
C LEU A 395 -33.44 9.18 -13.13
N GLY A 396 -34.65 8.92 -12.65
CA GLY A 396 -35.87 9.54 -13.17
C GLY A 396 -35.86 11.06 -13.09
N ILE A 397 -35.43 11.60 -11.95
CA ILE A 397 -35.36 13.06 -11.74
C ILE A 397 -34.26 13.69 -12.58
N VAL A 398 -33.05 13.12 -12.58
CA VAL A 398 -31.87 13.72 -13.23
C VAL A 398 -31.99 13.71 -14.76
N HIS A 399 -32.63 12.67 -15.31
CA HIS A 399 -32.78 12.49 -16.76
C HIS A 399 -34.20 12.77 -17.27
N GLU A 400 -35.07 13.31 -16.41
CA GLU A 400 -36.47 13.65 -16.73
C GLU A 400 -37.23 12.46 -17.36
N ILE A 401 -36.98 11.26 -16.86
CA ILE A 401 -37.64 10.05 -17.36
C ILE A 401 -39.02 9.93 -16.74
N ASP A 402 -40.04 9.95 -17.60
CA ASP A 402 -41.38 9.56 -17.21
C ASP A 402 -41.53 8.04 -17.24
N PHE A 403 -41.52 7.42 -16.06
CA PHE A 403 -41.76 5.98 -15.93
C PHE A 403 -43.24 5.59 -16.12
N SER A 404 -44.15 6.56 -16.30
CA SER A 404 -45.59 6.33 -16.52
C SER A 404 -45.98 6.17 -17.98
N ASP A 405 -45.09 6.48 -18.93
CA ASP A 405 -45.38 6.42 -20.36
C ASP A 405 -45.45 4.98 -20.90
N TRP A 406 -46.57 4.69 -21.58
CA TRP A 406 -47.04 3.36 -21.95
C TRP A 406 -47.12 3.27 -23.49
N PHE A 407 -46.19 2.58 -24.15
CA PHE A 407 -46.30 2.29 -25.59
C PHE A 407 -45.89 0.87 -25.97
N VAL A 408 -46.86 0.10 -26.47
CA VAL A 408 -46.76 -1.33 -26.82
C VAL A 408 -45.62 -1.62 -27.81
N ASN A 409 -44.62 -2.43 -27.41
CA ASN A 409 -43.96 -3.40 -28.30
C ASN A 409 -43.08 -4.41 -27.56
N SER A 410 -43.22 -5.67 -27.97
CA SER A 410 -42.62 -6.87 -27.37
C SER A 410 -41.29 -7.27 -28.01
N ASN A 411 -40.23 -7.40 -27.20
CA ASN A 411 -39.26 -8.51 -27.15
C ASN A 411 -37.96 -8.04 -26.46
N LEU A 412 -37.89 -8.28 -25.14
CA LEU A 412 -36.74 -7.97 -24.29
C LEU A 412 -35.63 -9.01 -24.50
N ASP A 413 -34.69 -8.68 -25.38
CA ASP A 413 -33.50 -9.49 -25.62
C ASP A 413 -32.41 -9.06 -24.63
N THR A 414 -32.30 -9.79 -23.52
CA THR A 414 -31.51 -9.40 -22.33
C THR A 414 -29.98 -9.44 -22.53
N LYS A 415 -29.52 -9.84 -23.72
CA LYS A 415 -28.11 -10.03 -24.09
C LYS A 415 -27.53 -8.99 -25.06
N LYS A 416 -28.30 -7.97 -25.48
CA LYS A 416 -27.84 -6.99 -26.47
C LYS A 416 -26.88 -5.95 -25.87
N ASP A 417 -25.96 -5.51 -26.72
CA ASP A 417 -25.13 -4.30 -26.56
C ASP A 417 -26.00 -3.14 -26.05
N ILE A 418 -25.53 -2.40 -25.03
CA ILE A 418 -26.31 -1.35 -24.38
C ILE A 418 -26.72 -0.23 -25.34
N ASP A 419 -25.94 0.00 -26.40
CA ASP A 419 -26.25 0.99 -27.43
C ASP A 419 -27.36 0.51 -28.38
N ASN A 420 -27.62 -0.79 -28.44
CA ASN A 420 -28.66 -1.39 -29.28
C ASN A 420 -29.95 -1.64 -28.50
N PHE A 421 -30.10 -1.05 -27.31
CA PHE A 421 -31.32 -1.14 -26.52
C PHE A 421 -32.46 -0.41 -27.25
N LYS A 422 -33.45 -1.18 -27.70
CA LYS A 422 -34.68 -0.60 -28.24
C LYS A 422 -35.44 0.03 -27.07
N ASN A 423 -35.92 1.26 -27.24
CA ASN A 423 -36.75 1.91 -26.23
C ASN A 423 -38.02 1.08 -26.03
N PHE A 424 -38.08 0.34 -24.92
CA PHE A 424 -39.28 -0.35 -24.44
C PHE A 424 -39.91 0.50 -23.35
N PRO A 425 -41.25 0.56 -23.25
CA PRO A 425 -41.89 1.20 -22.10
C PRO A 425 -41.64 0.39 -20.83
N PHE A 426 -41.73 1.04 -19.67
CA PHE A 426 -41.46 0.44 -18.38
C PHE A 426 -42.64 -0.37 -17.83
N TYR A 427 -43.03 -1.46 -18.49
CA TYR A 427 -44.14 -2.31 -18.02
C TYR A 427 -43.93 -2.81 -16.58
N ASP A 428 -42.70 -3.17 -16.23
CA ASP A 428 -42.33 -3.67 -14.91
C ASP A 428 -42.43 -2.60 -13.82
N TYR A 429 -42.48 -1.30 -14.18
CA TYR A 429 -42.58 -0.22 -13.21
C TYR A 429 -43.90 -0.25 -12.44
N PHE A 430 -44.99 -0.72 -13.03
CA PHE A 430 -46.25 -0.90 -12.32
C PHE A 430 -46.14 -1.94 -11.19
N LEU A 431 -45.50 -3.08 -11.50
CA LEU A 431 -45.23 -4.13 -10.50
C LEU A 431 -44.27 -3.60 -9.43
N TYR A 432 -43.22 -2.91 -9.85
CA TYR A 432 -42.27 -2.26 -8.96
C TYR A 432 -42.95 -1.30 -7.99
N LYS A 433 -43.80 -0.39 -8.49
CA LYS A 433 -44.55 0.56 -7.67
C LYS A 433 -45.46 -0.13 -6.65
N LYS A 434 -46.02 -1.30 -6.97
CA LYS A 434 -46.85 -2.10 -6.04
C LYS A 434 -46.03 -2.80 -4.95
N MET A 435 -44.74 -3.03 -5.19
CA MET A 435 -43.82 -3.64 -4.22
C MET A 435 -43.13 -2.62 -3.32
N LEU A 436 -43.19 -1.33 -3.69
CA LEU A 436 -42.61 -0.18 -2.98
C LEU A 436 -43.49 0.34 -1.85
#